data_AF-A0A2E0Y9C7-F1
#
_entry.id   AF-A0A2E0Y9C7-F1
#
_cell.length_a   1.000
_cell.length_b   1.000
_cell.length_c   1.000
_cell.angle_alpha   90.00
_cell.angle_beta   90.00
_cell.angle_gamma   90.00
#
_symmetry.space_group_name_H-M   'P 1'
#
loop_
_entity.id
_entity.type
_entity.pdbx_description
1 polymer ?
#
loop_
_entity_poly.entity_id
_entity_poly.type
_entity_poly.pdbx_seq_one_letter_code
_entity_poly.pdbx_strand_id
1 'polypeptide(L)'
;MTDSRSDRLQTLQRNLERLTREAEDLADTLEQDRRLAAEEAVGAELLATRDVVAHLGIAWDTLEGLGALYARQARLLADDYADTWKALTREGGPGRAPEVIGAHLERRVDHLTAGVNEGIELLSTQTGRACDALIRLWAPFTAVVRQDWHRAP
;
A
#
# COMPACT_ATOMS: atom_id res chain seq x y z
N MET A 1 -69.82 36.30 10.39
CA MET A 1 -69.23 35.01 10.82
C MET A 1 -68.47 34.27 9.70
N THR A 2 -68.47 34.78 8.46
CA THR A 2 -67.77 34.22 7.30
C THR A 2 -66.27 34.58 7.24
N ASP A 3 -65.86 35.73 7.76
CA ASP A 3 -64.47 36.22 7.67
C ASP A 3 -63.46 35.33 8.40
N SER A 4 -63.80 34.84 9.60
CA SER A 4 -62.91 33.98 10.41
C SER A 4 -62.60 32.61 9.78
N ARG A 5 -63.51 32.07 8.95
CA ARG A 5 -63.26 30.83 8.20
C ARG A 5 -62.41 31.07 6.96
N SER A 6 -62.63 32.20 6.28
CA SER A 6 -61.84 32.61 5.12
C SER A 6 -60.38 32.85 5.49
N ASP A 7 -60.12 33.56 6.59
CA ASP A 7 -58.75 33.83 7.06
C ASP A 7 -58.01 32.55 7.48
N ARG A 8 -58.71 31.60 8.09
CA ARG A 8 -58.15 30.29 8.44
C ARG A 8 -57.78 29.46 7.22
N LEU A 9 -58.65 29.43 6.20
CA LEU A 9 -58.37 28.73 4.95
C LEU A 9 -57.19 29.36 4.20
N GLN A 10 -57.11 30.70 4.18
CA GLN A 10 -56.02 31.41 3.54
C GLN A 10 -54.68 31.22 4.27
N THR A 11 -54.71 31.10 5.59
CA THR A 11 -53.52 30.78 6.40
C THR A 11 -53.06 29.34 6.18
N LEU A 12 -53.99 28.39 6.13
CA LEU A 12 -53.69 26.98 5.80
C LEU A 12 -53.12 26.84 4.39
N GLN A 13 -53.66 27.57 3.41
CA GLN A 13 -53.14 27.56 2.05
C GLN A 13 -51.71 28.10 2.00
N ARG A 14 -51.43 29.23 2.65
CA ARG A 14 -50.07 29.78 2.75
C ARG A 14 -49.09 28.84 3.45
N ASN A 15 -49.53 28.13 4.49
CA ASN A 15 -48.72 27.14 5.17
C ASN A 15 -48.45 25.90 4.31
N LEU A 16 -49.44 25.45 3.52
CA LEU A 16 -49.27 24.38 2.54
C LEU A 16 -48.27 24.78 1.46
N GLU A 17 -48.42 25.96 0.86
CA GLU A 17 -47.49 26.49 -0.14
C GLU A 17 -46.07 26.68 0.40
N ARG A 18 -45.93 26.95 1.71
CA ARG A 18 -44.62 27.04 2.37
C ARG A 18 -44.01 25.65 2.58
N LEU A 19 -44.79 24.70 3.11
CA LEU A 19 -44.35 23.32 3.33
C LEU A 19 -44.00 22.62 2.01
N THR A 20 -44.73 22.88 0.93
CA THR A 20 -44.41 22.34 -0.40
C THR A 20 -43.05 22.85 -0.88
N ARG A 21 -42.77 24.15 -0.75
CA ARG A 21 -41.46 24.72 -1.11
C ARG A 21 -40.33 24.20 -0.22
N GLU A 22 -40.56 24.11 1.08
CA GLU A 22 -39.59 23.51 2.02
C GLU A 22 -39.30 22.04 1.69
N ALA A 23 -40.31 21.28 1.24
CA ALA A 23 -40.14 19.89 0.82
C ALA A 23 -39.41 19.76 -0.53
N GLU A 24 -39.67 20.67 -1.47
CA GLU A 24 -38.95 20.75 -2.76
C GLU A 24 -37.47 21.08 -2.54
N ASP A 25 -37.16 22.12 -1.73
CA ASP A 25 -35.78 22.49 -1.39
C ASP A 25 -35.03 21.35 -0.68
N LEU A 26 -35.70 20.62 0.23
CA LEU A 26 -35.13 19.47 0.91
C LEU A 26 -34.88 18.29 -0.04
N ALA A 27 -35.79 18.06 -1.00
CA ALA A 27 -35.64 17.01 -2.00
C ALA A 27 -34.45 17.30 -2.93
N ASP A 28 -34.29 18.55 -3.36
CA ASP A 28 -33.16 18.98 -4.18
C ASP A 28 -31.83 18.87 -3.41
N THR A 29 -31.82 19.24 -2.13
CA THR A 29 -30.64 19.10 -1.26
C THR A 29 -30.26 17.62 -1.08
N LEU A 30 -31.23 16.75 -0.81
CA LEU A 30 -31.00 15.31 -0.65
C LEU A 30 -30.51 14.65 -1.94
N GLU A 31 -31.02 15.06 -3.10
CA GLU A 31 -30.55 14.58 -4.39
C GLU A 31 -29.10 15.03 -4.65
N GLN A 32 -28.76 16.27 -4.30
CA GLN A 32 -27.40 16.78 -4.42
C GLN A 32 -26.42 16.03 -3.48
N ASP A 33 -26.80 15.86 -2.21
CA ASP A 33 -26.01 15.11 -1.23
C ASP A 33 -25.81 13.65 -1.65
N ARG A 34 -26.86 13.02 -2.20
CA ARG A 34 -26.78 11.64 -2.70
C ARG A 34 -25.82 11.52 -3.88
N ARG A 35 -25.78 12.50 -4.79
CA ARG A 35 -24.82 12.52 -5.91
C ARG A 35 -23.39 12.68 -5.40
N LEU A 36 -23.15 13.62 -4.48
CA LEU A 36 -21.84 13.80 -3.86
C LEU A 36 -21.37 12.53 -3.15
N ALA A 37 -22.24 11.90 -2.35
CA ALA A 37 -21.92 10.64 -1.66
C ALA A 37 -21.60 9.51 -2.64
N ALA A 38 -22.29 9.44 -3.79
CA ALA A 38 -22.02 8.45 -4.83
C ALA A 38 -20.67 8.72 -5.52
N GLU A 39 -20.35 9.97 -5.84
CA GLU A 39 -19.06 10.37 -6.42
C GLU A 39 -17.90 10.09 -5.46
N GLU A 40 -18.06 10.40 -4.18
CA GLU A 40 -17.09 10.10 -3.13
C GLU A 40 -16.86 8.61 -2.95
N ALA A 41 -17.93 7.80 -2.97
CA ALA A 41 -17.82 6.34 -2.86
C ALA A 41 -17.04 5.72 -4.03
N VAL A 42 -17.32 6.16 -5.26
CA VAL A 42 -16.58 5.71 -6.46
C VAL A 42 -15.12 6.17 -6.42
N GLY A 43 -14.88 7.40 -5.98
CA GLY A 43 -13.51 7.91 -5.79
C GLY A 43 -12.72 7.11 -4.76
N ALA A 44 -13.34 6.78 -3.62
CA ALA A 44 -12.75 5.97 -2.57
C ALA A 44 -12.44 4.54 -3.04
N GLU A 45 -13.35 3.91 -3.79
CA GLU A 45 -13.15 2.56 -4.34
C GLU A 45 -12.01 2.53 -5.37
N LEU A 46 -11.91 3.54 -6.24
CA LEU A 46 -10.81 3.66 -7.20
C LEU A 46 -9.46 3.86 -6.51
N LEU A 47 -9.41 4.70 -5.46
CA LEU A 47 -8.19 4.90 -4.66
C LEU A 47 -7.78 3.63 -3.93
N ALA A 48 -8.73 2.93 -3.30
CA ALA A 48 -8.48 1.66 -2.62
C ALA A 48 -7.97 0.58 -3.58
N THR A 49 -8.57 0.49 -4.78
CA THR A 49 -8.13 -0.45 -5.82
C THR A 49 -6.71 -0.12 -6.30
N ARG A 50 -6.42 1.16 -6.51
CA ARG A 50 -5.08 1.62 -6.90
C ARG A 50 -4.04 1.33 -5.82
N ASP A 51 -4.42 1.47 -4.55
CA ASP A 51 -3.60 1.09 -3.40
C ASP A 51 -3.25 -0.40 -3.46
N VAL A 52 -4.26 -1.28 -3.58
CA VAL A 52 -4.05 -2.73 -3.64
C VAL A 52 -3.13 -3.12 -4.79
N VAL A 53 -3.35 -2.58 -6.00
CA VAL A 53 -2.52 -2.90 -7.17
C VAL A 53 -1.07 -2.44 -6.99
N ALA A 54 -0.85 -1.24 -6.45
CA ALA A 54 0.50 -0.73 -6.22
C ALA A 54 1.27 -1.58 -5.20
N HIS A 55 0.62 -1.99 -4.11
CA HIS A 55 1.24 -2.83 -3.09
C HIS A 55 1.51 -4.26 -3.58
N LEU A 56 0.60 -4.83 -4.40
CA LEU A 56 0.81 -6.13 -5.02
C LEU A 56 2.01 -6.13 -5.98
N GLY A 57 2.19 -5.07 -6.77
CA GLY A 57 3.36 -4.92 -7.66
C GLY A 57 4.68 -4.93 -6.87
N ILE A 58 4.75 -4.16 -5.79
CA ILE A 58 5.94 -4.09 -4.94
C ILE A 58 6.20 -5.42 -4.23
N ALA A 59 5.15 -6.10 -3.76
CA ALA A 59 5.27 -7.42 -3.15
C ALA A 59 5.81 -8.45 -4.15
N TRP A 60 5.34 -8.42 -5.40
CA TRP A 60 5.82 -9.32 -6.44
C TRP A 60 7.29 -9.07 -6.79
N ASP A 61 7.69 -7.81 -7.01
CA ASP A 61 9.09 -7.43 -7.27
C ASP A 61 10.01 -7.87 -6.11
N THR A 62 9.52 -7.77 -4.87
CA THR A 62 10.25 -8.22 -3.68
C THR A 62 10.44 -9.74 -3.69
N LEU A 63 9.38 -10.50 -4.00
CA LEU A 63 9.44 -11.95 -4.09
C LEU A 63 10.39 -12.42 -5.20
N GLU A 64 10.35 -11.77 -6.36
CA GLU A 64 11.27 -12.07 -7.47
C GLU A 64 12.72 -11.79 -7.08
N GLY A 65 13.01 -10.64 -6.47
CA GLY A 65 14.34 -10.29 -5.99
C GLY A 65 14.88 -11.27 -4.93
N LEU A 66 14.04 -11.65 -3.95
CA LEU A 66 14.40 -12.66 -2.95
C LEU A 66 14.62 -14.03 -3.60
N GLY A 67 13.79 -14.43 -4.56
CA GLY A 67 13.94 -15.68 -5.30
C GLY A 67 15.28 -15.75 -6.06
N ALA A 68 15.67 -14.64 -6.72
CA ALA A 68 16.96 -14.55 -7.39
C ALA A 68 18.13 -14.65 -6.39
N LEU A 69 18.01 -14.01 -5.22
CA LEU A 69 19.00 -14.09 -4.15
C LEU A 69 19.15 -15.51 -3.61
N TYR A 70 18.03 -16.20 -3.34
CA TYR A 70 18.03 -17.61 -2.93
C TYR A 70 18.67 -18.52 -3.97
N ALA A 71 18.33 -18.34 -5.26
CA ALA A 71 18.93 -19.11 -6.34
C ALA A 71 20.46 -18.90 -6.42
N ARG A 72 20.93 -17.68 -6.20
CA ARG A 72 22.36 -17.36 -6.14
C ARG A 72 23.03 -18.04 -4.95
N GLN A 73 22.44 -17.96 -3.76
CA GLN A 73 22.94 -18.60 -2.53
C GLN A 73 23.01 -20.12 -2.65
N ALA A 74 22.05 -20.75 -3.33
CA ALA A 74 22.07 -22.18 -3.61
C ALA A 74 23.23 -22.60 -4.53
N ARG A 75 23.56 -21.78 -5.54
CA ARG A 75 24.73 -22.01 -6.41
C ARG A 75 26.03 -21.89 -5.64
N LEU A 76 26.19 -20.80 -4.86
CA LEU A 76 27.38 -20.60 -4.01
C LEU A 76 27.57 -21.76 -3.02
N LEU A 77 26.48 -22.26 -2.42
CA LEU A 77 26.53 -23.43 -1.55
C LEU A 77 27.05 -24.67 -2.30
N ALA A 78 26.55 -24.94 -3.50
CA ALA A 78 26.99 -26.07 -4.30
C ALA A 78 28.47 -25.95 -4.69
N ASP A 79 28.91 -24.76 -5.09
CA ASP A 79 30.30 -24.45 -5.44
C ASP A 79 31.22 -24.62 -4.21
N ASP A 80 30.81 -24.11 -3.06
CA ASP A 80 31.55 -24.25 -1.80
C ASP A 80 31.77 -25.72 -1.42
N TYR A 81 30.76 -26.56 -1.58
CA TYR A 81 30.88 -28.01 -1.33
C TYR A 81 31.75 -28.70 -2.38
N ALA A 82 31.62 -28.33 -3.65
CA ALA A 82 32.45 -28.89 -4.72
C ALA A 82 33.93 -28.58 -4.49
N ASP A 83 34.25 -27.36 -4.07
CA ASP A 83 35.63 -26.95 -3.81
C ASP A 83 36.19 -27.57 -2.53
N THR A 84 35.38 -27.68 -1.47
CA THR A 84 35.74 -28.43 -0.27
C THR A 84 36.03 -29.90 -0.59
N TRP A 85 35.18 -30.54 -1.42
CA TRP A 85 35.38 -31.92 -1.83
C TRP A 85 36.66 -32.09 -2.65
N LYS A 86 36.93 -31.19 -3.60
CA LYS A 86 38.20 -31.19 -4.36
C LYS A 86 39.40 -31.03 -3.44
N ALA A 87 39.34 -30.15 -2.45
CA ALA A 87 40.44 -29.92 -1.51
C ALA A 87 40.69 -31.15 -0.62
N LEU A 88 39.63 -31.76 -0.07
CA LEU A 88 39.73 -32.99 0.72
C LEU A 88 40.30 -34.18 -0.08
N THR A 89 39.99 -34.25 -1.37
CA THR A 89 40.44 -35.36 -2.23
C THR A 89 41.82 -35.14 -2.84
N ARG A 90 42.27 -33.89 -3.02
CA ARG A 90 43.56 -33.56 -3.66
C ARG A 90 44.69 -33.21 -2.68
N GLU A 91 44.40 -32.49 -1.59
CA GLU A 91 45.46 -31.77 -0.84
C GLU A 91 45.93 -32.43 0.46
N GLY A 92 45.43 -33.62 0.82
CA GLY A 92 46.05 -34.43 1.85
C GLY A 92 45.06 -35.28 2.61
N GLY A 93 45.55 -36.44 3.07
CA GLY A 93 44.79 -37.36 3.90
C GLY A 93 44.21 -36.72 5.17
N PRO A 94 43.52 -37.51 6.00
CA PRO A 94 42.60 -37.03 7.06
C PRO A 94 43.16 -35.97 8.02
N GLY A 95 44.49 -35.82 8.15
CA GLY A 95 45.13 -34.78 8.96
C GLY A 95 44.91 -33.33 8.51
N ARG A 96 44.59 -33.06 7.24
CA ARG A 96 44.30 -31.68 6.76
C ARG A 96 42.81 -31.34 6.70
N ALA A 97 41.94 -32.30 7.00
CA ALA A 97 40.49 -32.09 7.01
C ALA A 97 40.05 -30.90 7.88
N PRO A 98 40.62 -30.64 9.08
CA PRO A 98 40.24 -29.48 9.88
C PRO A 98 40.50 -28.14 9.19
N GLU A 99 41.62 -27.99 8.47
CA GLU A 99 41.97 -26.77 7.74
C GLU A 99 41.01 -26.53 6.57
N VAL A 100 40.72 -27.60 5.81
CA VAL A 100 39.80 -27.54 4.67
C VAL A 100 38.37 -27.23 5.11
N ILE A 101 37.92 -27.82 6.23
CA ILE A 101 36.62 -27.52 6.85
C ILE A 101 36.59 -26.08 7.38
N GLY A 102 37.67 -25.61 8.02
CA GLY A 102 37.80 -24.23 8.47
C GLY A 102 37.62 -23.23 7.32
N ALA A 103 38.36 -23.42 6.24
CA ALA A 103 38.24 -22.59 5.04
C ALA A 103 36.84 -22.65 4.39
N HIS A 104 36.17 -23.81 4.44
CA HIS A 104 34.77 -23.93 3.99
C HIS A 104 33.83 -23.09 4.83
N LEU A 105 33.97 -23.16 6.16
CA LEU A 105 33.13 -22.40 7.08
C LEU A 105 33.34 -20.89 6.92
N GLU A 106 34.58 -20.43 6.74
CA GLU A 106 34.89 -19.02 6.48
C GLU A 106 34.17 -18.52 5.21
N ARG A 107 34.31 -19.23 4.08
CA ARG A 107 33.59 -18.87 2.84
C ARG A 107 32.07 -18.86 3.02
N ARG A 108 31.53 -19.84 3.76
CA ARG A 108 30.08 -19.91 4.05
C ARG A 108 29.61 -18.73 4.89
N VAL A 109 30.38 -18.32 5.89
CA VAL A 109 30.06 -17.15 6.70
C VAL A 109 30.07 -15.88 5.84
N ASP A 110 31.04 -15.72 4.95
CA ASP A 110 31.10 -14.59 4.03
C ASP A 110 29.91 -14.57 3.07
N HIS A 111 29.60 -15.70 2.43
CA HIS A 111 28.46 -15.84 1.52
C HIS A 111 27.12 -15.59 2.21
N LEU A 112 26.94 -16.08 3.44
CA LEU A 112 25.74 -15.84 4.25
C LEU A 112 25.63 -14.37 4.64
N THR A 113 26.72 -13.76 5.10
CA THR A 113 26.73 -12.34 5.49
C THR A 113 26.43 -11.43 4.30
N ALA A 114 27.05 -11.70 3.15
CA ALA A 114 26.75 -10.99 1.91
C ALA A 114 25.29 -11.17 1.49
N GLY A 115 24.76 -12.40 1.54
CA GLY A 115 23.36 -12.69 1.22
C GLY A 115 22.36 -12.00 2.15
N VAL A 116 22.65 -11.94 3.45
CA VAL A 116 21.81 -11.21 4.42
C VAL A 116 21.83 -9.72 4.14
N ASN A 117 23.00 -9.13 3.88
CA ASN A 117 23.12 -7.71 3.57
C ASN A 117 22.35 -7.34 2.28
N GLU A 118 22.54 -8.11 1.20
CA GLU A 118 21.82 -7.91 -0.07
C GLU A 118 20.29 -8.07 0.13
N GLY A 119 19.86 -9.02 0.97
CA GLY A 119 18.45 -9.19 1.33
C GLY A 119 17.86 -8.01 2.11
N ILE A 120 18.60 -7.47 3.08
CA ILE A 120 18.19 -6.28 3.85
C ILE A 120 18.10 -5.05 2.94
N GLU A 121 19.06 -4.87 2.03
CA GLU A 121 19.06 -3.76 1.07
C GLU A 121 17.87 -3.83 0.13
N LEU A 122 17.57 -5.03 -0.40
CA LEU A 122 16.39 -5.27 -1.23
C LEU A 122 15.10 -4.91 -0.48
N LEU A 123 14.91 -5.44 0.73
CA LEU A 123 13.72 -5.16 1.54
C LEU A 123 13.59 -3.68 1.88
N SER A 124 14.70 -3.02 2.21
CA SER A 124 14.73 -1.59 2.53
C SER A 124 14.36 -0.73 1.31
N THR A 125 14.89 -1.08 0.13
CA THR A 125 14.56 -0.41 -1.14
C THR A 125 13.09 -0.56 -1.49
N GLN A 126 12.54 -1.78 -1.36
CA GLN A 126 11.13 -2.04 -1.66
C GLN A 126 10.18 -1.39 -0.66
N THR A 127 10.56 -1.35 0.62
CA THR A 127 9.83 -0.60 1.66
C THR A 127 9.80 0.89 1.33
N GLY A 128 10.94 1.46 0.90
CA GLY A 128 11.00 2.85 0.44
C GLY A 128 10.06 3.14 -0.72
N ARG A 129 10.02 2.24 -1.72
CA ARG A 129 9.07 2.35 -2.84
C ARG A 129 7.62 2.27 -2.39
N ALA A 130 7.29 1.42 -1.42
CA ALA A 130 5.94 1.32 -0.88
C ALA A 130 5.52 2.60 -0.15
N CYS A 131 6.40 3.16 0.67
CA CYS A 131 6.16 4.45 1.31
C CYS A 131 5.99 5.58 0.30
N ASP A 132 6.82 5.64 -0.74
CA ASP A 132 6.72 6.64 -1.81
C ASP A 132 5.41 6.51 -2.59
N ALA A 133 4.97 5.28 -2.88
CA ALA A 133 3.71 5.02 -3.55
C ALA A 133 2.52 5.52 -2.72
N LEU A 134 2.51 5.22 -1.42
CA LEU A 134 1.51 5.72 -0.47
C LEU A 134 1.51 7.25 -0.41
N ILE A 135 2.67 7.89 -0.28
CA ILE A 135 2.78 9.35 -0.25
C ILE A 135 2.21 9.95 -1.54
N ARG A 136 2.57 9.43 -2.70
CA ARG A 136 2.07 9.93 -4.00
C ARG A 136 0.57 9.74 -4.16
N LEU A 137 0.02 8.66 -3.63
CA LEU A 137 -1.42 8.40 -3.70
C LEU A 137 -2.21 9.35 -2.81
N TRP A 138 -1.73 9.61 -1.60
CA TRP A 138 -2.40 10.46 -0.62
C TRP A 138 -2.10 11.96 -0.79
N ALA A 139 -1.04 12.33 -1.52
CA ALA A 139 -0.65 13.72 -1.74
C ALA A 139 -1.81 14.62 -2.26
N PRO A 140 -2.62 14.22 -3.26
CA PRO A 140 -3.76 15.02 -3.72
C PRO A 140 -4.78 15.29 -2.61
N PHE A 141 -5.12 14.27 -1.82
CA PHE A 141 -6.04 14.43 -0.68
C PHE A 141 -5.48 15.39 0.36
N THR A 142 -4.20 15.25 0.73
CA THR A 142 -3.57 16.19 1.67
C THR A 142 -3.51 17.63 1.14
N ALA A 143 -3.41 17.82 -0.18
CA ALA A 143 -3.44 19.14 -0.80
C ALA A 143 -4.83 19.79 -0.71
N VAL A 144 -5.91 19.01 -0.92
CA VAL A 144 -7.30 19.47 -0.74
C VAL A 144 -7.55 19.86 0.71
N VAL A 145 -7.25 18.96 1.66
CA VAL A 145 -7.43 19.23 3.09
C VAL A 145 -6.66 20.48 3.54
N ARG A 146 -5.42 20.65 3.06
CA ARG A 146 -4.62 21.85 3.36
C ARG A 146 -5.25 23.12 2.78
N GLN A 147 -5.78 23.06 1.56
CA GLN A 147 -6.45 24.20 0.92
C GLN A 147 -7.72 24.60 1.67
N ASP A 148 -8.53 23.63 2.10
CA ASP A 148 -9.75 23.87 2.85
C ASP A 148 -9.46 24.40 4.26
N TRP A 149 -8.41 23.88 4.91
CA TRP A 149 -7.94 24.39 6.20
C TRP A 149 -7.55 25.88 6.14
N HIS A 150 -6.89 26.30 5.07
CA HIS A 150 -6.52 27.71 4.87
C HIS A 150 -7.69 28.61 4.47
N ARG A 151 -8.83 28.04 4.08
CA ARG A 151 -10.06 28.74 3.69
C ARG A 151 -11.13 28.72 4.79
N ALA A 152 -10.92 27.98 5.87
CA ALA A 152 -11.81 27.96 7.01
C ALA A 152 -11.75 29.33 7.74
N PRO A 153 -12.90 29.99 8.00
CA PRO A 153 -13.00 31.30 8.64
C PRO A 153 -12.56 31.31 10.11
#